data_AF-A0A7J9SL35-F1
#
_entry.id   AF-A0A7J9SL35-F1
#
_cell.length_a   1.000
_cell.length_b   1.000
_cell.length_c   1.000
_cell.angle_alpha   90.00
_cell.angle_beta   90.00
_cell.angle_gamma   90.00
#
_symmetry.space_group_name_H-M   'P 1'
#
loop_
_entity.id
_entity.type
_entity.pdbx_description
1 polymer ?
#
loop_
_entity_poly.entity_id
_entity_poly.type
_entity_poly.pdbx_seq_one_letter_code
_entity_poly.pdbx_strand_id
1 'polypeptide(L)'
;MTAVMMVTGDGGPPPTAALVAKFAGGDPADYAIPGTILHLIYGIVAGGVFAVGVPALGLSLGSIGLAVGFGLVYGILLMIGGTMFWMRVVIGMEPDKGMMLMFGTVHVVYGVVLGAFLGAGILG
;
A
#
# COMPACT_ATOMS: atom_id res chain seq x y z
N MET A 1 5.82 -19.16 13.74
CA MET A 1 5.77 -17.83 13.10
C MET A 1 7.08 -17.56 12.40
N THR A 2 7.07 -17.30 11.10
CA THR A 2 8.25 -16.76 10.39
C THR A 2 8.36 -15.25 10.66
N ALA A 3 9.53 -14.64 10.46
CA ALA A 3 9.71 -13.20 10.65
C ALA A 3 8.70 -12.36 9.83
N VAL A 4 8.31 -12.86 8.66
CA VAL A 4 7.29 -12.24 7.79
C VAL A 4 5.90 -12.29 8.46
N MET A 5 5.49 -13.44 9.00
CA MET A 5 4.20 -13.60 9.69
C MET A 5 4.08 -12.74 10.96
N MET A 6 5.20 -12.47 11.64
CA MET A 6 5.19 -11.55 12.80
C MET A 6 4.91 -10.09 12.40
N VAL A 7 5.18 -9.70 11.14
CA VAL A 7 4.99 -8.33 10.65
C VAL A 7 3.67 -8.18 9.90
N THR A 8 3.24 -9.20 9.14
CA THR A 8 2.04 -9.13 8.30
C THR A 8 0.80 -9.77 8.92
N GLY A 9 0.94 -10.51 10.03
CA GLY A 9 -0.11 -11.35 10.58
C GLY A 9 -0.29 -12.67 9.82
N ASP A 10 -1.05 -13.59 10.40
CA ASP A 10 -1.23 -14.96 9.87
C ASP A 10 -1.96 -15.00 8.52
N GLY A 11 -2.66 -13.92 8.14
CA GLY A 11 -3.35 -13.76 6.85
C GLY A 11 -2.58 -12.95 5.80
N GLY A 12 -1.32 -12.57 6.01
CA GLY A 12 -0.60 -11.66 5.10
C GLY A 12 -1.09 -10.20 5.17
N PRO A 13 -0.51 -9.27 4.37
CA PRO A 13 -0.79 -7.85 4.51
C PRO A 13 -2.28 -7.53 4.32
N PRO A 14 -2.95 -6.87 5.28
CA PRO A 14 -4.28 -6.35 5.04
C PRO A 14 -4.26 -5.36 3.85
N PRO A 15 -5.34 -5.23 3.07
CA PRO A 15 -6.61 -5.96 3.14
C PRO A 15 -6.69 -7.17 2.20
N THR A 16 -5.59 -7.56 1.55
CA THR A 16 -5.67 -8.32 0.29
C THR A 16 -6.05 -9.79 0.47
N ALA A 17 -5.65 -10.46 1.55
CA ALA A 17 -6.13 -11.82 1.81
C ALA A 17 -7.62 -11.85 2.16
N ALA A 18 -8.10 -10.86 2.93
CA ALA A 18 -9.52 -10.69 3.19
C ALA A 18 -10.31 -10.38 1.91
N LEU A 19 -9.72 -9.63 0.97
CA LEU A 19 -10.29 -9.39 -0.34
C LEU A 19 -10.41 -10.68 -1.16
N VAL A 20 -9.36 -11.52 -1.17
CA VAL A 20 -9.40 -12.82 -1.86
C VAL A 20 -10.47 -13.71 -1.24
N ALA A 21 -10.49 -13.85 0.09
CA ALA A 21 -11.49 -14.65 0.80
C ALA A 21 -12.93 -14.18 0.54
N LYS A 22 -13.16 -12.86 0.43
CA LYS A 22 -14.49 -12.31 0.10
C LYS A 22 -15.05 -12.84 -1.22
N PHE A 23 -14.20 -13.06 -2.22
CA PHE A 23 -14.64 -13.51 -3.55
C PHE A 23 -14.45 -15.01 -3.78
N ALA A 24 -13.48 -15.64 -3.12
CA ALA A 24 -13.20 -17.07 -3.24
C ALA A 24 -13.93 -17.93 -2.20
N GLY A 25 -14.49 -17.33 -1.15
CA GLY A 25 -14.95 -18.03 0.06
C GLY A 25 -13.78 -18.40 0.99
N GLY A 26 -14.07 -19.01 2.15
CA GLY A 26 -13.06 -19.46 3.10
C GLY A 26 -12.58 -18.41 4.11
N ASP A 27 -11.57 -18.75 4.90
CA ASP A 27 -10.96 -17.85 5.90
C ASP A 27 -9.82 -17.04 5.25
N PRO A 28 -9.69 -15.73 5.51
CA PRO A 28 -8.53 -14.95 5.07
C PRO A 28 -7.16 -15.59 5.36
N ALA A 29 -7.02 -16.33 6.45
CA ALA A 29 -5.78 -17.04 6.79
C ALA A 29 -5.38 -18.08 5.73
N ASP A 30 -6.35 -18.69 5.04
CA ASP A 30 -6.12 -19.65 3.96
C ASP A 30 -5.51 -18.98 2.71
N TYR A 31 -5.58 -17.65 2.62
CA TYR A 31 -5.17 -16.86 1.46
C TYR A 31 -3.97 -15.95 1.72
N ALA A 32 -3.13 -16.25 2.73
CA ALA A 32 -1.97 -15.43 3.06
C ALA A 32 -1.00 -15.23 1.86
N ILE A 33 -0.68 -16.29 1.12
CA ILE A 33 0.19 -16.21 -0.06
C ILE A 33 -0.49 -15.44 -1.21
N PRO A 34 -1.71 -15.83 -1.68
CA PRO A 34 -2.43 -15.07 -2.69
C PRO A 34 -2.62 -13.58 -2.34
N GLY A 35 -2.97 -13.29 -1.09
CA GLY A 35 -3.11 -11.94 -0.58
C GLY A 35 -1.80 -11.15 -0.66
N THR A 36 -0.68 -11.77 -0.27
CA THR A 36 0.64 -11.13 -0.38
C THR A 36 1.01 -10.81 -1.84
N ILE A 37 0.80 -11.75 -2.76
CA ILE A 37 1.05 -11.53 -4.20
C ILE A 37 0.19 -10.37 -4.71
N LEU A 38 -1.10 -10.36 -4.38
CA LEU A 38 -2.01 -9.29 -4.77
C LEU A 38 -1.56 -7.94 -4.21
N HIS A 39 -1.09 -7.90 -2.96
CA HIS A 39 -0.58 -6.68 -2.35
C HIS A 39 0.66 -6.14 -3.07
N LEU A 40 1.58 -7.02 -3.47
CA LEU A 40 2.76 -6.63 -4.24
C LEU A 40 2.38 -6.06 -5.61
N ILE A 41 1.42 -6.69 -6.31
CA ILE A 41 0.90 -6.18 -7.59
C ILE A 41 0.30 -4.79 -7.39
N TYR A 42 -0.52 -4.61 -6.35
CA TYR A 42 -1.06 -3.30 -5.99
C TYR A 42 0.04 -2.27 -5.74
N GLY A 43 1.07 -2.62 -4.99
CA GLY A 43 2.20 -1.74 -4.71
C GLY A 43 2.97 -1.35 -5.98
N ILE A 44 3.19 -2.28 -6.90
CA ILE A 44 3.88 -1.98 -8.18
C ILE A 44 3.02 -1.05 -9.03
N VAL A 45 1.73 -1.35 -9.20
CA VAL A 45 0.81 -0.53 -9.99
C VAL A 45 0.67 0.86 -9.38
N ALA A 46 0.50 0.96 -8.06
CA ALA A 46 0.44 2.23 -7.34
C ALA A 46 1.72 3.04 -7.53
N GLY A 47 2.89 2.41 -7.49
CA GLY A 47 4.17 3.05 -7.74
C GLY A 47 4.27 3.59 -9.17
N GLY A 48 3.84 2.81 -10.16
CA GLY A 48 3.78 3.26 -11.56
C GLY A 48 2.80 4.43 -11.76
N VAL A 49 1.63 4.38 -11.12
CA VAL A 49 0.66 5.49 -11.13
C VAL A 49 1.26 6.76 -10.56
N PHE A 50 2.03 6.67 -9.48
CA PHE A 50 2.72 7.84 -8.93
C PHE A 50 3.81 8.36 -9.88
N ALA A 51 4.67 7.47 -10.38
CA ALA A 51 5.81 7.81 -11.24
C ALA A 51 5.38 8.49 -12.54
N VAL A 52 4.25 8.06 -13.13
CA VAL A 52 3.70 8.65 -14.35
C VAL A 52 2.73 9.80 -14.05
N GLY A 53 1.90 9.64 -13.02
CA GLY A 53 0.82 10.57 -12.68
C GLY A 53 1.33 11.92 -12.22
N VAL A 54 2.41 11.98 -11.43
CA VAL A 54 2.97 13.27 -10.98
C VAL A 54 3.45 14.11 -12.17
N PRO A 55 4.29 13.60 -13.09
CA PRO A 55 4.63 14.31 -14.33
C PRO A 55 3.43 14.63 -15.22
N ALA A 56 2.45 13.72 -15.34
CA ALA A 56 1.26 13.95 -16.17
C ALA A 56 0.39 15.11 -15.67
N LEU A 57 0.49 15.46 -14.38
CA LEU A 57 -0.14 16.64 -13.78
C LEU A 57 0.70 17.92 -13.94
N GLY A 58 1.82 17.87 -14.67
CA GLY A 58 2.74 19.00 -14.85
C GLY A 58 3.66 19.27 -13.66
N LEU A 59 3.75 18.34 -12.71
CA LEU A 59 4.60 18.45 -11.53
C LEU A 59 5.95 17.77 -11.76
N SER A 60 7.01 18.31 -11.17
CA SER A 60 8.37 17.77 -11.30
C SER A 60 8.75 16.89 -10.11
N LEU A 61 9.35 15.74 -10.41
CA LEU A 61 10.02 14.88 -9.43
C LEU A 61 11.53 15.16 -9.32
N GLY A 62 12.10 16.09 -10.09
CA GLY A 62 13.55 16.33 -10.13
C GLY A 62 14.15 16.99 -8.87
N SER A 63 13.31 17.40 -7.91
CA SER A 63 13.74 17.82 -6.59
C SER A 63 13.40 16.73 -5.59
N ILE A 64 14.41 16.16 -4.93
CA ILE A 64 14.23 15.11 -3.92
C ILE A 64 13.27 15.55 -2.80
N GLY A 65 13.32 16.80 -2.37
CA GLY A 65 12.44 17.33 -1.34
C GLY A 65 10.97 17.36 -1.77
N LEU A 66 10.71 17.81 -3.02
CA LEU A 66 9.35 17.81 -3.57
C LEU A 66 8.85 16.39 -3.84
N ALA A 67 9.71 15.52 -4.40
CA ALA A 67 9.36 14.13 -4.70
C ALA A 67 9.01 13.35 -3.42
N VAL A 68 9.78 13.53 -2.34
CA VAL A 68 9.46 12.98 -1.01
C VAL A 68 8.15 13.55 -0.47
N GLY A 69 7.92 14.86 -0.61
CA GLY A 69 6.68 15.50 -0.17
C GLY A 69 5.45 14.94 -0.90
N PHE A 70 5.52 14.80 -2.22
CA PHE A 70 4.46 14.16 -3.00
C PHE A 70 4.29 12.69 -2.65
N GLY A 71 5.40 11.98 -2.43
CA GLY A 71 5.40 10.59 -1.99
C GLY A 71 4.68 10.41 -0.65
N LEU A 72 4.91 11.30 0.31
CA LEU A 72 4.21 11.32 1.60
C LEU A 72 2.70 11.50 1.42
N VAL A 73 2.29 12.52 0.65
CA VAL A 73 0.86 12.77 0.36
C VAL A 73 0.24 11.53 -0.32
N TYR A 74 0.94 10.94 -1.29
CA TYR A 74 0.47 9.77 -1.99
C TYR A 74 0.34 8.55 -1.07
N GLY A 75 1.31 8.31 -0.18
CA GLY A 75 1.23 7.26 0.84
C GLY A 75 0.01 7.41 1.76
N ILE A 76 -0.30 8.65 2.17
CA ILE A 76 -1.52 8.94 2.96
C ILE A 76 -2.78 8.64 2.15
N LEU A 77 -2.81 9.02 0.86
CA LEU A 77 -3.95 8.71 -0.01
C LEU A 77 -4.15 7.19 -0.19
N LEU A 78 -3.06 6.44 -0.34
CA LEU A 78 -3.12 4.97 -0.39
C LEU A 78 -3.62 4.38 0.93
N MET A 79 -3.19 4.92 2.08
CA MET A 79 -3.73 4.52 3.38
C MET A 79 -5.25 4.75 3.45
N ILE A 80 -5.72 5.94 3.05
CA ILE A 80 -7.15 6.28 3.06
C ILE A 80 -7.91 5.34 2.11
N GLY A 81 -7.41 5.10 0.90
CA GLY A 81 -8.02 4.17 -0.05
C GLY A 81 -8.08 2.74 0.49
N GLY A 82 -7.00 2.26 1.09
CA GLY A 82 -6.96 0.94 1.72
C GLY A 82 -7.98 0.78 2.86
N THR A 83 -8.08 1.79 3.72
CA THR A 83 -8.93 1.72 4.91
C THR A 83 -10.39 2.04 4.61
N MET A 84 -10.67 3.17 3.96
CA MET A 84 -12.04 3.62 3.70
C MET A 84 -12.69 2.86 2.56
N PHE A 85 -11.97 2.64 1.45
CA PHE A 85 -12.57 2.00 0.29
C PHE A 85 -12.43 0.47 0.37
N TRP A 86 -11.22 -0.07 0.50
CA TRP A 86 -11.05 -1.53 0.47
C TRP A 86 -11.58 -2.22 1.73
N MET A 87 -11.15 -1.82 2.93
CA MET A 87 -11.59 -2.48 4.16
C MET A 87 -13.07 -2.20 4.45
N ARG A 88 -13.46 -0.93 4.61
CA ARG A 88 -14.82 -0.60 5.06
C ARG A 88 -15.90 -0.81 4.00
N VAL A 89 -15.70 -0.27 2.79
CA VAL A 89 -16.74 -0.30 1.75
C VAL A 89 -16.76 -1.65 1.02
N VAL A 90 -15.62 -2.08 0.47
CA VAL A 90 -15.59 -3.27 -0.37
C VAL A 90 -15.66 -4.54 0.46
N ILE A 91 -14.87 -4.66 1.52
CA ILE A 91 -14.79 -5.89 2.32
C ILE A 91 -15.88 -5.92 3.40
N GLY A 92 -16.19 -4.78 4.01
CA GLY A 92 -17.07 -4.71 5.19
C GLY A 92 -16.32 -4.96 6.50
N MET A 93 -15.00 -4.75 6.50
CA MET A 93 -14.10 -4.89 7.64
C MET A 93 -13.90 -3.53 8.30
N GLU A 94 -14.09 -3.47 9.61
CA GLU A 94 -13.67 -2.33 10.42
C GLU A 94 -12.27 -2.58 11.01
N PRO A 95 -11.24 -1.81 10.60
CA PRO A 95 -9.90 -1.99 11.12
C PRO A 95 -9.79 -1.46 12.55
N ASP A 96 -9.13 -2.24 13.41
CA ASP A 96 -8.80 -1.79 14.77
C ASP A 96 -7.65 -0.76 14.77
N LYS A 97 -7.38 -0.16 15.94
CA LYS A 97 -6.35 0.87 16.10
C LYS A 97 -4.95 0.38 15.73
N GLY A 98 -4.61 -0.87 16.08
CA GLY A 98 -3.30 -1.44 15.81
C GLY A 98 -3.09 -1.66 14.31
N MET A 99 -4.11 -2.21 13.65
CA MET A 99 -4.13 -2.37 12.19
C MET A 99 -4.03 -1.01 11.49
N MET A 100 -4.80 -0.01 11.91
CA MET A 100 -4.74 1.35 11.36
C MET A 100 -3.35 1.97 11.50
N LEU A 101 -2.71 1.81 12.66
CA LEU A 101 -1.37 2.35 12.92
C LEU A 101 -0.32 1.68 12.03
N MET A 102 -0.30 0.35 11.98
CA MET A 102 0.64 -0.41 11.15
C MET A 102 0.42 -0.07 9.68
N PHE A 103 -0.83 -0.17 9.21
CA PHE A 103 -1.21 0.07 7.83
C PHE A 103 -0.83 1.50 7.39
N GLY A 104 -1.12 2.51 8.21
CA GLY A 104 -0.69 3.88 7.96
C GLY A 104 0.83 4.03 7.90
N THR A 105 1.54 3.43 8.86
CA THR A 105 3.01 3.52 8.94
C THR A 105 3.66 2.96 7.68
N VAL A 106 3.27 1.76 7.24
CA VAL A 106 3.90 1.14 6.07
C VAL A 106 3.60 1.90 4.77
N HIS A 107 2.40 2.49 4.63
CA HIS A 107 2.05 3.28 3.44
C HIS A 107 2.77 4.64 3.41
N VAL A 108 2.94 5.28 4.58
CA VAL A 108 3.76 6.50 4.69
C VAL A 108 5.21 6.21 4.34
N VAL A 109 5.79 5.15 4.92
CA VAL A 109 7.17 4.74 4.60
C VAL A 109 7.32 4.41 3.13
N TYR A 110 6.40 3.62 2.57
CA TYR A 110 6.38 3.30 1.14
C TYR A 110 6.36 4.56 0.28
N GLY A 111 5.46 5.50 0.56
CA GLY A 111 5.34 6.75 -0.20
C GLY A 111 6.60 7.62 -0.12
N VAL A 112 7.16 7.80 1.07
CA VAL A 112 8.41 8.56 1.29
C VAL A 112 9.57 7.93 0.55
N VAL A 113 9.75 6.61 0.66
CA VAL A 113 10.84 5.87 -0.01
C VAL A 113 10.66 5.93 -1.52
N LEU A 114 9.45 5.76 -2.03
CA LEU A 114 9.15 5.87 -3.46
C LEU A 114 9.49 7.27 -3.99
N GLY A 115 9.06 8.31 -3.29
CA GLY A 115 9.37 9.70 -3.63
C GLY A 115 10.87 9.98 -3.63
N ALA A 116 11.60 9.53 -2.61
CA ALA A 116 13.05 9.67 -2.54
C ALA A 116 13.75 8.93 -3.69
N PHE A 117 13.31 7.69 -3.96
CA PHE A 117 13.88 6.83 -5.00
C PHE A 117 13.75 7.45 -6.39
N LEU A 118 12.55 7.95 -6.73
CA LEU A 118 12.31 8.62 -8.01
C LEU A 118 13.00 9.99 -8.07
N GLY A 119 12.97 10.76 -6.97
CA GLY A 119 13.62 12.08 -6.92
C GLY A 119 15.14 12.04 -6.94
N ALA A 120 15.74 10.89 -6.61
CA ALA A 120 17.17 10.63 -6.76
C ALA A 120 17.57 10.20 -8.18
N GLY A 121 16.62 10.05 -9.11
CA GLY A 121 16.88 9.67 -10.50
C GLY A 121 17.17 8.17 -10.69
N ILE A 122 16.81 7.31 -9.74
CA ILE A 122 17.14 5.87 -9.81
C ILE A 122 16.36 5.15 -10.94
N LEU A 123 15.21 5.70 -11.35
CA LEU A 123 14.41 5.23 -12.49
C LEU A 123 14.36 6.23 -13.67
N GLY A 124 15.15 7.31 -13.63
CA GLY A 124 15.15 8.37 -14.65
C GLY A 124 16.31 9.35 -14.52
#